data_AF-A0A2W6V7T9-F1
#
_entry.id   AF-A0A2W6V7T9-F1
#
_cell.length_a   1.000
_cell.length_b   1.000
_cell.length_c   1.000
_cell.angle_alpha   90.00
_cell.angle_beta   90.00
_cell.angle_gamma   90.00
#
_symmetry.space_group_name_H-M   'P 1'
#
loop_
_entity.id
_entity.type
_entity.pdbx_description
1 polymer ?
#
loop_
_entity_poly.entity_id
_entity_poly.type
_entity_poly.pdbx_seq_one_letter_code
_entity_poly.pdbx_strand_id
1 'polypeptide(L)'
;MSTDKEVVPILVTLGHLGDDSLQLRFPSEHSDEILKLLDEHGIDHDTAMEHSYDPTDWIEVVKVLGIAAGSAGGLHGLAKVITAFVRRHDGKRFIFTKDGESVDAQGYSQRTVEAMLQKMPQEQADLDAATRRAMGIDDA
;
A
#
# COMPACT_ATOMS: atom_id res chain seq x y z
N MET A 1 19.23 -2.62 -28.66
CA MET A 1 18.10 -1.70 -28.47
C MET A 1 17.42 -2.14 -27.18
N SER A 2 17.43 -1.31 -26.14
CA SER A 2 16.84 -1.65 -24.83
C SER A 2 15.37 -2.02 -25.03
N THR A 3 14.99 -3.21 -24.59
CA THR A 3 13.60 -3.54 -24.32
C THR A 3 13.18 -2.70 -23.12
N ASP A 4 12.60 -1.53 -23.38
CA ASP A 4 11.91 -0.75 -22.35
C ASP A 4 10.79 -1.63 -21.81
N LYS A 5 11.05 -2.25 -20.66
CA LYS A 5 10.06 -3.03 -19.93
C LYS A 5 8.94 -2.09 -19.54
N GLU A 6 7.70 -2.48 -19.83
CA GLU A 6 6.50 -1.78 -19.37
C GLU A 6 6.58 -1.59 -17.85
N VAL A 7 6.43 -0.34 -17.40
CA VAL A 7 6.53 0.03 -15.99
C VAL A 7 5.12 0.02 -15.40
N VAL A 8 4.89 -0.77 -14.35
CA VAL A 8 3.65 -0.78 -13.58
C VAL A 8 3.92 -0.16 -12.22
N PRO A 9 3.51 1.11 -11.97
CA PRO A 9 3.71 1.74 -10.68
C PRO A 9 2.82 1.05 -9.63
N ILE A 10 3.41 0.64 -8.51
CA ILE A 10 2.66 0.21 -7.31
C ILE A 10 3.21 0.99 -6.14
N LEU A 11 2.39 1.88 -5.63
CA LEU A 11 2.78 2.81 -4.58
C LEU A 11 2.02 2.48 -3.31
N VAL A 12 2.75 2.38 -2.19
CA VAL A 12 2.14 2.27 -0.86
C VAL A 12 2.44 3.55 -0.09
N THR A 13 1.42 4.29 0.30
CA THR A 13 1.55 5.50 1.12
C THR A 13 0.85 5.33 2.46
N LEU A 14 1.13 6.25 3.38
CA LEU A 14 0.34 6.42 4.59
C LEU A 14 -1.13 6.71 4.23
N GLY A 15 -2.03 6.24 5.09
CA GLY A 15 -3.47 6.39 4.95
C GLY A 15 -3.98 7.77 5.34
N HIS A 16 -5.31 7.91 5.36
CA HIS A 16 -5.92 9.14 5.89
C HIS A 16 -5.68 9.24 7.40
N LEU A 17 -5.65 10.46 7.91
CA LEU A 17 -5.42 10.73 9.32
C LEU A 17 -6.49 10.06 10.18
N GLY A 18 -6.05 9.24 11.14
CA GLY A 18 -6.90 8.57 12.14
C GLY A 18 -7.57 7.27 11.71
N ASP A 19 -7.19 6.69 10.56
CA ASP A 19 -7.85 5.49 10.00
C ASP A 19 -6.99 4.21 10.07
N ASP A 20 -5.83 4.24 10.74
CA ASP A 20 -4.95 3.05 10.91
C ASP A 20 -4.78 2.24 9.60
N SER A 21 -4.74 2.94 8.46
CA SER A 21 -4.77 2.34 7.13
C SER A 21 -3.56 2.77 6.31
N LEU A 22 -3.26 2.00 5.27
CA LEU A 22 -2.34 2.40 4.20
C LEU A 22 -3.13 2.61 2.91
N GLN A 23 -2.59 3.42 2.00
CA GLN A 23 -3.12 3.54 0.64
C GLN A 23 -2.25 2.75 -0.32
N LEU A 24 -2.86 1.86 -1.09
CA LEU A 24 -2.26 1.14 -2.21
C LEU A 24 -2.72 1.79 -3.51
N ARG A 25 -1.79 2.40 -4.25
CA ARG A 25 -2.03 3.09 -5.53
C ARG A 25 -1.46 2.30 -6.69
N PHE A 26 -2.24 2.13 -7.76
CA PHE A 26 -1.84 1.37 -8.96
C PHE A 26 -2.70 1.74 -10.18
N PRO A 27 -2.28 1.45 -11.41
CA PRO A 27 -3.07 1.73 -12.61
C PRO A 27 -4.42 1.01 -12.60
N SER A 28 -5.49 1.72 -12.96
CA SER A 28 -6.88 1.22 -12.87
C SER A 28 -7.13 -0.08 -13.63
N GLU A 29 -6.36 -0.38 -14.69
CA GLU A 29 -6.43 -1.64 -15.45
C GLU A 29 -6.07 -2.88 -14.62
N HIS A 30 -5.45 -2.70 -13.45
CA HIS A 30 -5.04 -3.78 -12.55
C HIS A 30 -5.96 -3.94 -11.33
N SER A 31 -7.01 -3.12 -11.20
CA SER A 31 -7.96 -3.14 -10.08
C SER A 31 -8.58 -4.51 -9.83
N ASP A 32 -9.25 -5.10 -10.80
CA ASP A 32 -9.90 -6.42 -10.64
C ASP A 32 -8.94 -7.50 -10.11
N GLU A 33 -7.67 -7.48 -10.55
CA GLU A 33 -6.67 -8.45 -10.09
C GLU A 33 -6.21 -8.17 -8.66
N ILE A 34 -5.88 -6.91 -8.36
CA ILE A 34 -5.34 -6.53 -7.05
C ILE A 34 -6.41 -6.67 -5.97
N LEU A 35 -7.65 -6.22 -6.22
CA LEU A 35 -8.77 -6.37 -5.29
C LEU A 35 -9.03 -7.84 -4.97
N LYS A 36 -9.05 -8.70 -5.99
CA LYS A 36 -9.19 -10.15 -5.79
C LYS A 36 -8.06 -10.73 -4.96
N LEU A 37 -6.83 -10.27 -5.14
CA LEU A 37 -5.70 -10.71 -4.32
C LEU A 37 -5.86 -10.26 -2.86
N LEU A 38 -6.35 -9.05 -2.61
CA LEU A 38 -6.63 -8.57 -1.25
C LEU A 38 -7.70 -9.45 -0.58
N ASP A 39 -8.79 -9.76 -1.29
CA ASP A 39 -9.84 -10.69 -0.84
C ASP A 39 -9.30 -12.09 -0.54
N GLU A 40 -8.50 -12.67 -1.45
CA GLU A 40 -7.88 -13.99 -1.30
C GLU A 40 -6.97 -14.07 -0.06
N HIS A 41 -6.38 -12.93 0.32
CA HIS A 41 -5.51 -12.81 1.49
C HIS A 41 -6.24 -12.29 2.74
N GLY A 42 -7.56 -12.10 2.67
CA GLY A 42 -8.39 -11.67 3.80
C GLY A 42 -8.01 -10.30 4.36
N ILE A 43 -7.52 -9.41 3.48
CA ILE A 43 -7.19 -8.04 3.85
C ILE A 43 -8.48 -7.23 3.77
N ASP A 44 -8.82 -6.50 4.83
CA ASP A 44 -9.95 -5.56 4.77
C ASP A 44 -9.52 -4.33 3.98
N HIS A 45 -10.33 -3.95 2.99
CA HIS A 45 -10.03 -2.85 2.08
C HIS A 45 -11.28 -2.12 1.62
N ASP A 46 -11.11 -0.85 1.25
CA ASP A 46 -12.16 -0.02 0.66
C ASP A 46 -11.57 0.91 -0.40
N THR A 47 -12.32 1.17 -1.45
CA THR A 47 -11.84 2.01 -2.56
C THR A 47 -12.00 3.48 -2.19
N ALA A 48 -10.89 4.22 -2.17
CA ALA A 48 -10.93 5.65 -1.95
C ALA A 48 -11.40 6.38 -3.22
N MET A 49 -12.40 7.25 -3.07
CA MET A 49 -12.73 8.25 -4.10
C MET A 49 -11.77 9.42 -4.01
N GLU A 50 -10.88 9.57 -5.00
CA GLU A 50 -10.11 10.80 -5.19
C GLU A 50 -10.88 11.74 -6.13
N HIS A 51 -11.24 12.93 -5.65
CA HIS A 51 -11.89 13.98 -6.46
C HIS A 51 -10.85 14.80 -7.27
N SER A 52 -9.87 14.13 -7.88
CA SER A 52 -8.91 14.74 -8.79
C SER A 52 -9.46 14.73 -10.23
N TYR A 53 -9.01 15.65 -11.08
CA TYR A 53 -9.58 15.88 -12.43
C TYR A 53 -9.22 14.77 -13.43
N ASP A 54 -8.27 13.90 -13.10
CA ASP A 54 -7.82 12.76 -13.92
C ASP A 54 -7.05 11.74 -13.04
N PRO A 55 -7.72 10.93 -12.21
CA PRO A 55 -7.02 9.89 -11.47
C PRO A 55 -6.70 8.75 -12.44
N THR A 56 -5.48 8.76 -12.98
CA THR A 56 -4.91 7.60 -13.69
C THR A 56 -4.72 6.41 -12.75
N ASP A 57 -4.69 6.67 -11.44
CA ASP A 57 -4.36 5.72 -10.40
C ASP A 57 -5.63 5.33 -9.63
N TRP A 58 -5.86 4.03 -9.52
CA TRP A 58 -6.75 3.45 -8.52
C TRP A 58 -6.13 3.58 -7.13
N ILE A 59 -6.93 3.91 -6.13
CA ILE A 59 -6.49 4.03 -4.74
C ILE A 59 -7.33 3.11 -3.87
N GLU A 60 -6.68 2.10 -3.32
CA GLU A 60 -7.30 1.16 -2.40
C GLU A 60 -6.78 1.41 -0.97
N VAL A 61 -7.69 1.68 -0.04
CA VAL A 61 -7.38 1.82 1.39
C VAL A 61 -7.33 0.43 1.99
N VAL A 62 -6.17 0.03 2.50
CA VAL A 62 -5.97 -1.29 3.10
C VAL A 62 -5.84 -1.17 4.62
N LYS A 63 -6.73 -1.83 5.36
CA LYS A 63 -6.72 -1.84 6.83
C LYS A 63 -5.75 -2.89 7.33
N VAL A 64 -4.47 -2.51 7.37
CA VAL A 64 -3.36 -3.38 7.77
C VAL A 64 -2.82 -3.06 9.16
N LEU A 65 -3.33 -2.00 9.79
CA LEU A 65 -2.95 -1.54 11.13
C LEU A 65 -4.19 -1.63 12.04
N GLY A 66 -4.02 -2.12 13.28
CA GLY A 66 -5.12 -2.29 14.24
C GLY A 66 -5.28 -3.71 14.78
N ILE A 67 -6.09 -3.87 15.84
CA ILE A 67 -6.28 -5.14 16.58
C ILE A 67 -6.79 -6.26 15.67
N ALA A 68 -7.65 -5.93 14.70
CA ALA A 68 -8.15 -6.86 13.69
C ALA A 68 -7.04 -7.37 12.76
N ALA A 69 -6.11 -6.49 12.36
CA ALA A 69 -4.96 -6.83 11.52
C ALA A 69 -3.87 -7.62 12.29
N GLY A 70 -3.76 -7.38 13.61
CA GLY A 70 -2.80 -8.04 14.50
C GLY A 70 -3.01 -9.55 14.68
N SER A 71 -4.24 -10.04 14.53
CA SER A 71 -4.54 -11.49 14.56
C SER A 71 -4.36 -12.20 13.22
N ALA A 72 -4.36 -11.47 12.10
CA ALA A 72 -4.34 -12.04 10.74
C ALA A 72 -3.01 -11.82 9.98
N GLY A 73 -2.11 -11.00 10.51
CA GLY A 73 -0.84 -10.69 9.83
C GLY A 73 -1.03 -9.75 8.64
N GLY A 74 -1.78 -8.65 8.81
CA GLY A 74 -2.16 -7.73 7.73
C GLY A 74 -1.00 -7.28 6.83
N LEU A 75 0.15 -6.89 7.40
CA LEU A 75 1.35 -6.53 6.61
C LEU A 75 1.94 -7.70 5.82
N HIS A 76 1.95 -8.90 6.42
CA HIS A 76 2.39 -10.12 5.74
C HIS A 76 1.44 -10.49 4.60
N GLY A 77 0.14 -10.31 4.80
CA GLY A 77 -0.88 -10.44 3.76
C GLY A 77 -0.62 -9.46 2.61
N LEU A 78 -0.43 -8.18 2.92
CA LEU A 78 -0.17 -7.15 1.92
C LEU A 78 1.14 -7.42 1.15
N ALA A 79 2.18 -7.87 1.84
CA ALA A 79 3.43 -8.30 1.20
C ALA A 79 3.21 -9.50 0.26
N LYS A 80 2.34 -10.46 0.61
CA LYS A 80 1.96 -11.57 -0.29
C LYS A 80 1.21 -11.07 -1.52
N VAL A 81 0.25 -10.17 -1.36
CA VAL A 81 -0.51 -9.56 -2.46
C VAL A 81 0.43 -8.90 -3.46
N ILE A 82 1.28 -7.99 -2.99
CA ILE A 82 2.23 -7.26 -3.84
C ILE A 82 3.17 -8.25 -4.52
N THR A 83 3.71 -9.23 -3.79
CA THR A 83 4.62 -10.23 -4.38
C THR A 83 3.93 -11.13 -5.40
N ALA A 84 2.69 -11.54 -5.15
CA ALA A 84 1.92 -12.37 -6.05
C ALA A 84 1.62 -11.63 -7.36
N PHE A 85 1.21 -10.37 -7.26
CA PHE A 85 1.00 -9.50 -8.42
C PHE A 85 2.29 -9.32 -9.22
N VAL A 86 3.39 -8.94 -8.55
CA VAL A 86 4.71 -8.76 -9.18
C VAL A 86 5.17 -10.01 -9.94
N ARG A 87 4.97 -11.19 -9.35
CA ARG A 87 5.33 -12.47 -9.99
C ARG A 87 4.48 -12.82 -11.20
N ARG A 88 3.20 -12.44 -11.22
CA ARG A 88 2.30 -12.69 -12.37
C ARG A 88 2.63 -11.79 -13.55
N HIS A 89 3.20 -10.63 -13.27
CA HIS A 89 3.68 -9.65 -14.24
C HIS A 89 5.21 -9.68 -14.38
N ASP A 90 5.82 -10.87 -14.25
CA ASP A 90 7.26 -11.05 -14.42
C ASP A 90 7.72 -10.51 -15.78
N GLY A 91 8.75 -9.66 -15.76
CA GLY A 91 9.17 -8.89 -16.94
C GLY A 91 8.74 -7.41 -16.95
N LYS A 92 7.81 -6.98 -16.08
CA LYS A 92 7.47 -5.55 -15.88
C LYS A 92 8.30 -4.91 -14.76
N ARG A 93 8.42 -3.58 -14.76
CA ARG A 93 9.19 -2.82 -13.74
C ARG A 93 8.25 -2.28 -12.66
N PHE A 94 8.56 -2.56 -11.40
CA PHE A 94 7.77 -2.13 -10.24
C PHE A 94 8.49 -1.02 -9.50
N ILE A 95 7.79 0.07 -9.23
CA ILE A 95 8.35 1.22 -8.52
C ILE A 95 7.60 1.38 -7.21
N PHE A 96 8.29 1.11 -6.10
CA PHE A 96 7.80 1.40 -4.75
C PHE A 96 8.26 2.81 -4.37
N THR A 97 7.33 3.73 -4.14
CA THR A 97 7.71 5.09 -3.69
C THR A 97 7.41 5.23 -2.20
N LYS A 98 8.41 5.64 -1.41
CA LYS A 98 8.26 6.03 -0.01
C LYS A 98 9.00 7.34 0.21
N ASP A 99 8.36 8.32 0.86
CA ASP A 99 8.96 9.62 1.20
C ASP A 99 9.56 10.37 -0.01
N GLY A 100 8.99 10.17 -1.20
CA GLY A 100 9.51 10.74 -2.46
C GLY A 100 10.69 9.97 -3.07
N GLU A 101 11.18 8.92 -2.42
CA GLU A 101 12.18 8.01 -2.95
C GLU A 101 11.50 6.81 -3.64
N SER A 102 11.74 6.69 -4.95
CA SER A 102 11.28 5.57 -5.76
C SER A 102 12.34 4.47 -5.79
N VAL A 103 12.00 3.30 -5.28
CA VAL A 103 12.83 2.10 -5.29
C VAL A 103 12.32 1.15 -6.37
N ASP A 104 13.23 0.71 -7.23
CA ASP A 104 12.95 -0.34 -8.21
C ASP A 104 12.85 -1.69 -7.49
N ALA A 105 11.66 -2.27 -7.47
CA ALA A 105 11.34 -3.50 -6.78
C ALA A 105 11.49 -4.76 -7.65
N GLN A 106 12.11 -4.67 -8.84
CA GLN A 106 12.37 -5.86 -9.65
C GLN A 106 13.17 -6.92 -8.87
N GLY A 107 12.61 -8.12 -8.78
CA GLY A 107 13.25 -9.26 -8.13
C GLY A 107 13.16 -9.26 -6.60
N TYR A 108 12.33 -8.41 -5.99
CA TYR A 108 12.15 -8.42 -4.55
C TYR A 108 11.43 -9.67 -4.06
N SER A 109 11.98 -10.27 -3.00
CA SER A 109 11.31 -11.36 -2.31
C SER A 109 10.15 -10.83 -1.47
N GLN A 110 9.18 -11.69 -1.14
CA GLN A 110 8.10 -11.33 -0.21
C GLN A 110 8.63 -10.74 1.10
N ARG A 111 9.72 -11.33 1.64
CA ARG A 111 10.37 -10.84 2.86
C ARG A 111 10.97 -9.45 2.70
N THR A 112 11.46 -9.12 1.49
CA THR A 112 11.97 -7.78 1.17
C THR A 112 10.83 -6.78 1.18
N VAL A 113 9.70 -7.09 0.53
CA VAL A 113 8.51 -6.24 0.53
C VAL A 113 7.97 -6.06 1.96
N GLU A 114 7.85 -7.14 2.72
CA GLU A 114 7.41 -7.09 4.11
C GLU A 114 8.31 -6.19 4.97
N ALA A 115 9.63 -6.30 4.83
CA ALA A 115 10.58 -5.44 5.54
C ALA A 115 10.45 -3.96 5.18
N MET A 116 10.07 -3.65 3.93
CA MET A 116 9.79 -2.27 3.50
C MET A 116 8.53 -1.71 4.17
N LEU A 117 7.50 -2.54 4.28
CA LEU A 117 6.22 -2.16 4.89
C LEU A 117 6.29 -2.12 6.43
N GLN A 118 7.24 -2.82 7.04
CA GLN A 118 7.29 -3.06 8.49
C GLN A 118 7.30 -1.78 9.34
N LYS A 119 7.83 -0.66 8.84
CA LYS A 119 7.90 0.62 9.57
C LYS A 119 6.67 1.51 9.39
N MET A 120 5.94 1.34 8.29
CA MET A 120 4.76 2.16 7.95
C MET A 120 3.66 2.15 9.02
N PRO A 121 3.37 1.02 9.71
CA PRO A 121 2.47 1.01 10.87
C PRO A 121 2.79 2.06 11.93
N GLN A 122 4.05 2.11 12.35
CA GLN A 122 4.50 2.99 13.42
C GLN A 122 4.47 4.44 12.92
N GLU A 123 4.88 4.66 11.67
CA GLU A 123 4.86 5.97 11.04
C GLU A 123 3.44 6.55 10.93
N GLN A 124 2.43 5.73 10.58
CA GLN A 124 1.02 6.11 10.60
C GLN A 124 0.56 6.47 12.02
N ALA A 125 0.85 5.61 13.00
CA ALA A 125 0.46 5.85 14.39
C ALA A 125 1.09 7.13 14.96
N ASP A 126 2.35 7.40 14.61
CA ASP A 126 3.06 8.62 15.01
C ASP A 126 2.45 9.87 14.35
N LEU A 127 2.07 9.78 13.07
CA LEU A 127 1.39 10.84 12.33
C LEU A 127 0.01 11.14 12.95
N ASP A 128 -0.76 10.12 13.29
CA ASP A 128 -2.09 10.25 13.90
C ASP A 128 -1.99 10.82 15.32
N ALA A 129 -0.99 10.39 16.11
CA ALA A 129 -0.72 10.97 17.42
C ALA A 129 -0.28 12.44 17.33
N ALA A 130 0.59 12.79 16.38
CA ALA A 130 1.02 14.17 16.15
C ALA A 130 -0.16 15.07 15.75
N THR A 131 -1.05 14.56 14.91
CA THR A 131 -2.24 15.25 14.44
C THR A 131 -3.22 15.51 15.58
N ARG A 132 -3.52 14.50 16.41
CA ARG A 132 -4.39 14.65 17.58
C ARG A 132 -3.89 15.70 18.56
N ARG A 133 -2.57 15.72 18.83
CA ARG A 133 -1.93 16.75 19.65
C ARG A 133 -2.06 18.15 19.04
N ALA A 134 -1.83 18.28 17.73
CA ALA A 134 -1.93 19.56 17.03
C ALA A 134 -3.37 20.11 16.99
N MET A 135 -4.36 19.22 16.93
CA MET A 135 -5.78 19.59 16.95
C MET A 135 -6.33 19.85 18.36
N GLY A 136 -5.52 19.65 19.42
CA GLY A 136 -5.97 19.80 20.81
C GLY A 136 -7.04 18.78 21.21
N ILE A 137 -7.06 17.62 20.54
CA ILE A 137 -8.01 16.52 20.83
C ILE A 137 -7.53 15.70 22.04
N ASP A 138 -6.27 15.83 22.43
CA ASP A 138 -5.75 15.31 23.70
C ASP A 138 -5.90 16.37 24.80
N ASP A 139 -7.11 16.44 25.40
CA ASP A 139 -7.36 16.60 26.85
C ASP A 139 -8.87 16.78 27.11
N ALA A 140 -9.56 15.65 27.36
CA ALA A 140 -10.76 15.54 28.19
C ALA A 140 -10.85 14.13 28.80
#